data_AF-A0A2X3BUS4-F1
#
_entry.id   AF-A0A2X3BUS4-F1
#
_cell.length_a   1.000
_cell.length_b   1.000
_cell.length_c   1.000
_cell.angle_alpha   90.00
_cell.angle_beta   90.00
_cell.angle_gamma   90.00
#
_symmetry.space_group_name_H-M   'P 1'
#
loop_
_entity.id
_entity.type
_entity.pdbx_description
1 polymer ?
#
loop_
_entity_poly.entity_id
_entity_poly.type
_entity_poly.pdbx_seq_one_letter_code
_entity_poly.pdbx_strand_id
1 'polypeptide(L)'
;MPQRWITPGLKTRLAFGMIFLFVQPDVSAAAAGAQQIGGVIIPQAFSQALQDGMSVPLYIHLAGSQSTRDDQRIGSAFIWLDGGQLRVRQIQLEESEGNASVSEQTASS
;
A
#
# COMPACT_ATOMS: atom_id res chain seq x y z
N MET A 1 -44.65 60.62 -52.37
CA MET A 1 -43.24 60.35 -52.02
C MET A 1 -43.18 59.02 -51.26
N PRO A 2 -42.35 58.04 -51.68
CA PRO A 2 -42.36 56.69 -51.14
C PRO A 2 -41.25 56.45 -50.10
N GLN A 3 -41.28 55.23 -49.53
CA GLN A 3 -40.26 54.54 -48.73
C GLN A 3 -40.46 54.53 -47.21
N ARG A 4 -40.70 53.32 -46.68
CA ARG A 4 -39.99 52.79 -45.51
C ARG A 4 -40.04 51.27 -45.56
N TRP A 5 -38.86 50.68 -45.68
CA TRP A 5 -38.64 49.25 -45.80
C TRP A 5 -38.92 48.51 -44.49
N ILE A 6 -39.48 47.31 -44.60
CA ILE A 6 -39.69 46.38 -43.48
C ILE A 6 -38.42 45.55 -43.33
N THR A 7 -37.70 45.75 -42.23
CA THR A 7 -36.53 44.94 -41.87
C THR A 7 -37.01 43.64 -41.19
N PRO A 8 -36.67 42.44 -41.67
CA PRO A 8 -36.92 41.22 -40.90
C PRO A 8 -35.78 41.03 -39.90
N GLY A 9 -36.12 41.13 -38.61
CA GLY A 9 -35.19 40.79 -37.52
C GLY A 9 -34.91 39.28 -37.50
N LEU A 10 -33.71 38.91 -37.93
CA LEU A 10 -33.17 37.55 -37.86
C LEU A 10 -33.02 37.14 -36.38
N LYS A 11 -33.92 36.29 -35.90
CA LYS A 11 -33.83 35.71 -34.55
C LYS A 11 -32.81 34.58 -34.53
N THR A 12 -31.55 34.90 -34.29
CA THR A 12 -30.48 33.93 -34.05
C THR A 12 -30.76 33.16 -32.75
N ARG A 13 -31.02 31.86 -32.84
CA ARG A 13 -31.05 30.96 -31.67
C ARG A 13 -29.66 30.35 -31.49
N LEU A 14 -28.97 30.76 -30.43
CA LEU A 14 -27.76 30.09 -29.95
C LEU A 14 -28.18 28.86 -29.13
N ALA A 15 -27.88 27.67 -29.63
CA ALA A 15 -27.91 26.45 -28.83
C ALA A 15 -26.53 26.27 -28.19
N PHE A 16 -26.45 26.39 -26.87
CA PHE A 16 -25.24 26.04 -26.10
C PHE A 16 -25.29 24.54 -25.82
N GLY A 17 -24.49 23.75 -26.56
CA GLY A 17 -24.26 22.35 -26.25
C GLY A 17 -23.22 22.22 -25.13
N MET A 18 -23.62 21.72 -23.96
CA MET A 18 -22.68 21.28 -22.92
C MET A 18 -22.02 19.97 -23.38
N ILE A 19 -20.72 19.99 -23.64
CA ILE A 19 -19.91 18.79 -23.87
C ILE A 19 -19.42 18.29 -22.51
N PHE A 20 -19.94 17.15 -22.06
CA PHE A 20 -19.39 16.43 -20.92
C PHE A 20 -18.26 15.51 -21.40
N LEU A 21 -17.01 15.91 -21.17
CA LEU A 21 -15.85 15.03 -21.31
C LEU A 21 -15.77 14.14 -20.06
N PHE A 22 -16.34 12.95 -20.14
CA PHE A 22 -16.12 11.91 -19.14
C PHE A 22 -14.71 11.36 -19.32
N VAL A 23 -13.75 11.86 -18.53
CA VAL A 23 -12.48 11.16 -18.37
C VAL A 23 -12.77 9.87 -17.59
N GLN A 24 -12.61 8.72 -18.24
CA GLN A 24 -12.64 7.46 -17.50
C GLN A 24 -11.35 7.41 -16.67
N PRO A 25 -11.41 7.25 -15.35
CA PRO A 25 -10.21 6.91 -14.60
C PRO A 25 -9.76 5.54 -15.09
N ASP A 26 -8.60 5.49 -15.75
CA ASP A 26 -7.91 4.24 -16.05
C ASP A 26 -7.44 3.64 -14.72
N VAL A 27 -8.34 2.92 -14.04
CA VAL A 27 -7.96 2.09 -12.90
C VAL A 27 -7.28 0.88 -13.51
N SER A 28 -5.98 1.01 -13.77
CA SER A 28 -5.11 -0.10 -14.12
C SER A 28 -5.14 -1.10 -12.97
N ALA A 29 -6.07 -2.06 -13.02
CA ALA A 29 -6.06 -3.24 -12.20
C ALA A 29 -4.85 -4.07 -12.63
N ALA A 30 -3.71 -3.84 -11.97
CA ALA A 30 -2.53 -4.69 -12.12
C ALA A 30 -2.99 -6.15 -11.98
N ALA A 31 -2.65 -6.95 -12.97
CA ALA A 31 -3.18 -8.29 -13.19
C ALA A 31 -3.26 -9.09 -11.88
N ALA A 32 -4.40 -9.76 -11.67
CA ALA A 32 -4.70 -10.65 -10.55
C ALA A 32 -3.87 -11.94 -10.60
N GLY A 33 -2.54 -11.82 -10.62
CA GLY A 33 -1.58 -12.88 -10.38
C GLY A 33 -1.10 -12.79 -8.94
N ALA A 34 -0.98 -13.91 -8.25
CA ALA A 34 -0.41 -13.94 -6.92
C ALA A 34 1.02 -13.38 -6.99
N GLN A 35 1.28 -12.28 -6.30
CA GLN A 35 2.57 -11.62 -6.34
C GLN A 35 3.57 -12.45 -5.53
N GLN A 36 4.72 -12.79 -6.12
CA GLN A 36 5.76 -13.53 -5.40
C GLN A 36 6.90 -12.60 -5.01
N ILE A 37 7.33 -12.66 -3.75
CA ILE A 37 8.45 -11.88 -3.21
C ILE A 37 9.39 -12.84 -2.49
N GLY A 38 10.66 -12.90 -2.88
CA GLY A 38 11.66 -13.73 -2.20
C GLY A 38 11.29 -15.21 -2.11
N GLY A 39 10.52 -15.73 -3.08
CA GLY A 39 10.04 -17.12 -3.08
C GLY A 39 8.68 -17.33 -2.40
N VAL A 40 8.16 -16.36 -1.65
CA VAL A 40 6.87 -16.45 -0.95
C VAL A 40 5.74 -15.90 -1.80
N ILE A 41 4.65 -16.66 -1.92
CA ILE A 41 3.42 -16.22 -2.57
C ILE A 41 2.68 -15.28 -1.63
N ILE A 42 2.46 -14.05 -2.07
CA ILE A 42 1.63 -13.05 -1.38
C ILE A 42 0.21 -13.17 -1.93
N PRO A 43 -0.77 -13.64 -1.14
CA PRO A 43 -2.15 -13.66 -1.57
C PRO A 43 -2.65 -12.24 -1.82
N GLN A 44 -3.52 -12.07 -2.81
CA GLN A 44 -4.02 -10.76 -3.23
C GLN A 44 -4.70 -9.98 -2.09
N ALA A 45 -5.36 -10.68 -1.17
CA ALA A 45 -5.97 -10.09 0.02
C ALA A 45 -4.97 -9.34 0.93
N PHE A 46 -3.70 -9.75 0.93
CA PHE A 46 -2.64 -9.09 1.70
C PHE A 46 -1.89 -8.03 0.88
N SER A 47 -2.04 -8.02 -0.44
CA SER A 47 -1.32 -7.07 -1.31
C SER A 47 -1.73 -5.63 -1.00
N GLN A 48 -3.03 -5.38 -0.78
CA GLN A 48 -3.51 -4.06 -0.37
C GLN A 48 -2.99 -3.67 1.01
N ALA A 49 -3.09 -4.57 2.00
CA ALA A 49 -2.58 -4.31 3.35
C ALA A 49 -1.07 -4.01 3.37
N LEU A 50 -0.30 -4.67 2.51
CA LEU A 50 1.11 -4.38 2.32
C LEU A 50 1.34 -3.03 1.63
N GLN A 51 0.52 -2.63 0.66
CA GLN A 51 0.65 -1.30 0.04
C GLN A 51 0.33 -0.17 1.03
N ASP A 52 -0.70 -0.36 1.87
CA ASP A 52 -1.11 0.61 2.90
C ASP A 52 -0.09 0.68 4.06
N GLY A 53 0.63 -0.41 4.28
CA GLY A 53 1.62 -0.57 5.33
C GLY A 53 1.12 -1.53 6.41
N MET A 54 1.94 -2.54 6.71
CA MET A 54 1.64 -3.60 7.67
C MET A 54 2.69 -3.63 8.77
N SER A 55 2.27 -3.84 10.01
CA SER A 55 3.20 -4.08 11.14
C SER A 55 3.41 -5.58 11.32
N VAL A 56 4.68 -5.98 11.48
CA VAL A 56 5.07 -7.37 11.77
C VAL A 56 5.94 -7.41 13.03
N PRO A 57 5.80 -8.43 13.90
CA PRO A 57 6.62 -8.56 15.09
C PRO A 57 8.07 -8.92 14.74
N LEU A 58 9.03 -8.37 15.50
CA LEU A 58 10.45 -8.69 15.40
C LEU A 58 10.88 -9.53 16.58
N TYR A 59 11.66 -10.57 16.29
CA TYR A 59 12.24 -11.45 17.29
C TYR A 59 13.76 -11.56 17.11
N ILE A 60 14.48 -11.71 18.21
CA ILE A 60 15.91 -12.09 18.20
C ILE A 60 16.01 -13.61 18.40
N HIS A 61 16.86 -14.25 17.60
CA HIS A 61 17.13 -15.68 17.67
C HIS A 61 18.56 -15.92 18.16
N LEU A 62 18.73 -16.84 19.11
CA LEU A 62 20.05 -17.22 19.60
C LEU A 62 20.76 -18.13 18.59
N ALA A 63 21.87 -17.66 18.04
CA ALA A 63 22.68 -18.44 17.11
C ALA A 63 23.11 -19.78 17.73
N GLY A 64 22.82 -20.88 17.04
CA GLY A 64 23.10 -22.24 17.52
C GLY A 64 21.91 -22.92 18.22
N SER A 65 20.85 -22.17 18.55
CA SER A 65 19.56 -22.79 18.92
C SER A 65 18.92 -23.44 17.70
N GLN A 66 18.39 -24.65 17.86
CA GLN A 66 17.64 -25.34 16.80
C GLN A 66 16.15 -24.99 16.78
N SER A 67 15.70 -24.21 17.76
CA SER A 67 14.28 -23.95 18.02
C SER A 67 14.03 -22.45 18.10
N THR A 68 12.91 -22.02 17.55
CA THR A 68 12.41 -20.64 17.69
C THR A 68 11.62 -20.43 18.98
N ARG A 69 11.52 -21.45 19.84
CA ARG A 69 10.79 -21.39 21.13
C ARG A 69 11.38 -20.34 22.07
N ASP A 70 12.69 -20.16 21.99
CA ASP A 70 13.44 -19.24 22.85
C ASP A 70 13.66 -17.88 22.18
N ASP A 71 12.99 -17.63 21.04
CA ASP A 71 13.06 -16.36 20.34
C ASP A 71 12.36 -15.28 21.14
N GLN A 72 13.08 -14.21 21.44
CA GLN A 72 12.53 -13.11 22.24
C GLN A 72 12.04 -11.98 21.35
N ARG A 73 10.82 -11.50 21.62
CA ARG A 73 10.27 -10.35 20.91
C ARG A 73 11.01 -9.08 21.30
N ILE A 74 11.44 -8.32 20.30
CA ILE A 74 12.19 -7.06 20.47
C ILE A 74 11.45 -5.84 19.92
N GLY A 75 10.27 -6.03 19.33
CA GLY A 75 9.42 -4.94 18.85
C GLY A 75 8.64 -5.27 17.59
N SER A 76 8.52 -4.29 16.69
CA SER A 76 7.82 -4.41 15.42
C SER A 76 8.53 -3.70 14.28
N ALA A 77 8.35 -4.20 13.06
CA ALA A 77 8.73 -3.53 11.83
C ALA A 77 7.48 -3.15 11.05
N PHE A 78 7.45 -1.92 10.55
CA PHE A 78 6.46 -1.45 9.59
C PHE A 78 7.00 -1.70 8.19
N ILE A 79 6.32 -2.56 7.44
CA ILE A 79 6.71 -2.95 6.09
C ILE A 79 5.66 -2.49 5.09
N TRP A 80 6.09 -2.18 3.87
CA TRP A 80 5.17 -1.89 2.78
C TRP A 80 5.59 -2.60 1.50
N LEU A 81 4.68 -2.60 0.53
CA LEU A 81 5.00 -2.91 -0.85
C LEU A 81 5.14 -1.63 -1.69
N ASP A 82 6.29 -1.46 -2.32
CA ASP A 82 6.60 -0.34 -3.21
C ASP A 82 7.14 -0.88 -4.54
N GLY A 83 6.37 -0.70 -5.61
CA GLY A 83 6.75 -1.15 -6.95
C GLY A 83 7.02 -2.67 -7.05
N GLY A 84 6.32 -3.49 -6.27
CA GLY A 84 6.54 -4.94 -6.24
C GLY A 84 7.69 -5.39 -5.32
N GLN A 85 8.37 -4.46 -4.65
CA GLN A 85 9.42 -4.75 -3.68
C GLN A 85 8.92 -4.54 -2.25
N LEU A 86 9.20 -5.50 -1.37
CA LEU A 86 8.95 -5.34 0.06
C LEU A 86 10.03 -4.44 0.66
N ARG A 87 9.62 -3.40 1.40
CA ARG A 87 10.55 -2.47 2.07
C ARG A 87 10.18 -2.30 3.54
N VAL A 88 11.18 -1.97 4.34
CA VAL A 88 11.01 -1.61 5.76
C VAL A 88 10.93 -0.08 5.85
N ARG A 89 9.82 0.44 6.36
CA ARG A 89 9.62 1.88 6.61
C ARG A 89 10.26 2.29 7.93
N GLN A 90 10.00 1.53 8.98
CA GLN A 90 10.39 1.87 10.34
C GLN A 90 10.52 0.60 11.18
N ILE A 91 11.46 0.61 12.12
CA ILE A 91 11.54 -0.37 13.20
C ILE A 91 11.22 0.36 14.50
N GLN A 92 10.28 -0.19 15.25
CA GLN A 92 9.97 0.25 16.60
C GLN A 92 10.40 -0.85 17.56
N LEU A 93 11.50 -0.59 18.26
CA LEU A 93 11.97 -1.49 19.31
C LEU A 93 11.14 -1.29 20.57
N GLU A 94 10.88 -2.39 21.26
CA GLU A 94 10.24 -2.38 22.57
C GLU A 94 11.33 -2.37 23.63
N GLU A 95 11.18 -1.45 24.58
CA GLU A 95 12.04 -1.38 25.75
C GLU A 95 11.52 -2.42 26.74
N SER A 96 12.21 -3.56 26.83
CA SER A 96 12.01 -4.50 27.94
C SER A 96 13.01 -4.19 29.04
N GLU A 97 12.51 -4.04 30.26
CA GLU A 97 13.32 -3.81 31.47
C GLU A 97 14.35 -4.94 31.71
N GLY A 98 14.12 -6.11 31.12
CA GLY A 98 15.11 -7.16 30.92
C GLY A 98 15.65 -7.12 29.49
N ASN A 99 16.97 -6.97 29.34
CA ASN A 99 17.68 -7.18 28.07
C ASN A 99 17.34 -8.55 27.45
N ALA A 100 17.80 -8.80 26.22
CA ALA A 100 17.66 -10.12 25.60
C ALA A 100 18.20 -11.22 26.55
N SER A 101 17.35 -12.17 26.96
CA SER A 101 17.71 -13.23 27.90
C SER A 101 18.09 -14.50 27.14
N VAL A 102 19.11 -15.17 27.64
CA VAL A 102 19.58 -16.45 27.12
C VAL A 102 18.85 -17.54 27.90
N SER A 103 18.29 -18.54 27.22
CA SER A 103 17.56 -19.63 27.90
C SER A 103 18.44 -20.33 28.95
N GLU A 104 17.84 -20.83 30.02
CA GLU A 104 18.53 -21.53 31.12
C GLU A 104 19.40 -22.71 30.62
N GLN A 105 18.97 -23.37 29.53
CA GLN A 105 19.70 -24.47 28.90
C GLN A 105 21.03 -24.03 28.29
N THR A 106 21.07 -22.81 27.74
CA THR A 106 22.27 -22.21 27.16
C THR A 106 23.12 -21.45 28.17
N ALA A 107 22.54 -20.98 29.27
CA ALA A 107 23.28 -20.33 30.36
C ALA A 107 24.10 -21.31 31.23
N SER A 108 23.81 -22.63 31.11
CA SER A 108 24.41 -23.69 31.93
C SER A 108 25.43 -24.57 31.20
N SER A 109 25.80 -24.23 29.95
CA SER A 109 26.79 -24.96 29.13
C SER A 109 28.16 -24.29 29.17
#